data_AF-A0A0M0J5R6-F1
#
_entry.id   AF-A0A0M0J5R6-F1
#
_cell.length_a   1.000
_cell.length_b   1.000
_cell.length_c   1.000
_cell.angle_alpha   90.00
_cell.angle_beta   90.00
_cell.angle_gamma   90.00
#
_symmetry.space_group_name_H-M   'P 1'
#
loop_
_entity.id
_entity.type
_entity.pdbx_description
1 polymer ?
#
loop_
_entity_poly.entity_id
_entity_poly.type
_entity_poly.pdbx_seq_one_letter_code
_entity_poly.pdbx_strand_id
1 'polypeptide(L)'
;MHRDGGVTSHRKSGWATLELALAGFLKPSHKRLDLPERFSRVLLSKRTFSHAAEAEMAVQMYADFFAAATRMAPALECAGRSWGVAQMRVLAELLPHCVRCRALDLSGNPLGAEGGALLVRALAKPTCGITRLDVRHTGLPAECVRALLEIRRLKSIALAPLNLYGARQALALEVLEGQMPHQPRLVLEPDASEQRALDVLDDELRGVQKALKARHAHQLGWVANRQF
;
A
#
# COMPACT_ATOMS: atom_id res chain seq x y z
N MET A 1 -53.03 -40.25 1.83
CA MET A 1 -53.41 -38.98 2.50
C MET A 1 -52.20 -38.47 3.26
N HIS A 2 -51.65 -37.34 2.81
CA HIS A 2 -51.16 -36.21 3.63
C HIS A 2 -51.06 -36.46 5.15
N ARG A 3 -49.95 -36.18 5.85
CA ARG A 3 -49.32 -34.85 5.97
C ARG A 3 -47.94 -34.93 6.65
N ASP A 4 -47.03 -34.08 6.18
CA ASP A 4 -45.84 -33.57 6.87
C ASP A 4 -46.11 -33.14 8.31
N GLY A 5 -45.04 -33.16 9.12
CA GLY A 5 -45.01 -32.38 10.35
C GLY A 5 -43.81 -32.65 11.22
N GLY A 6 -42.75 -31.87 11.03
CA GLY A 6 -42.17 -31.23 12.20
C GLY A 6 -40.67 -31.36 12.41
N VAL A 7 -39.96 -30.39 11.83
CA VAL A 7 -38.79 -29.74 12.42
C VAL A 7 -37.54 -30.60 12.46
N THR A 8 -36.88 -30.65 11.31
CA THR A 8 -35.42 -30.79 11.27
C THR A 8 -34.83 -29.76 12.24
N SER A 9 -34.10 -30.27 13.22
CA SER A 9 -33.16 -29.51 14.04
C SER A 9 -32.08 -28.90 13.14
N HIS A 10 -32.41 -27.79 12.48
CA HIS A 10 -31.46 -26.91 11.82
C HIS A 10 -31.34 -25.63 12.61
N ARG A 11 -31.02 -25.77 13.90
CA ARG A 11 -30.29 -24.75 14.65
C ARG A 11 -28.78 -24.89 14.36
N LYS A 12 -28.41 -25.04 13.07
CA LYS A 12 -27.02 -24.97 12.60
C LYS A 12 -26.65 -23.50 12.40
N SER A 13 -26.38 -22.90 13.56
CA SER A 13 -25.43 -21.85 13.91
C SER A 13 -25.29 -20.61 12.98
N GLY A 14 -25.54 -19.44 13.55
CA GLY A 14 -24.93 -18.18 13.11
C GLY A 14 -23.40 -18.14 13.28
N TRP A 15 -22.77 -19.27 13.60
CA TRP A 15 -21.36 -19.40 13.96
C TRP A 15 -20.49 -19.97 12.81
N ALA A 16 -21.03 -20.80 11.91
CA ALA A 16 -20.30 -21.24 10.70
C ALA A 16 -20.05 -20.07 9.71
N THR A 17 -20.89 -19.05 9.75
CA THR A 17 -20.85 -17.88 8.87
C THR A 17 -19.84 -16.81 9.34
N LEU A 18 -19.56 -16.78 10.66
CA LEU A 18 -18.63 -15.85 11.33
C LEU A 18 -17.20 -16.43 11.46
N GLU A 19 -17.04 -17.75 11.57
CA GLU A 19 -15.73 -18.42 11.51
C GLU A 19 -15.08 -18.31 10.10
N LEU A 20 -15.89 -18.29 9.03
CA LEU A 20 -15.49 -17.96 7.66
C LEU A 20 -15.09 -16.49 7.48
N ALA A 21 -15.73 -15.61 8.25
CA ALA A 21 -15.40 -14.20 8.33
C ALA A 21 -14.01 -13.98 8.99
N LEU A 22 -13.58 -14.87 9.90
CA LEU A 22 -12.33 -14.79 10.67
C LEU A 22 -11.09 -15.43 9.99
N ALA A 23 -11.23 -16.46 9.16
CA ALA A 23 -10.07 -17.09 8.50
C ALA A 23 -9.64 -16.42 7.18
N GLY A 24 -10.50 -15.58 6.61
CA GLY A 24 -10.49 -15.22 5.21
C GLY A 24 -10.11 -13.78 4.87
N PHE A 25 -9.95 -12.89 5.85
CA PHE A 25 -9.69 -11.47 5.55
C PHE A 25 -8.53 -11.32 4.58
N LEU A 26 -7.54 -12.22 4.66
CA LEU A 26 -6.65 -12.53 3.56
C LEU A 26 -6.08 -13.98 3.66
N LYS A 27 -6.83 -15.01 3.26
CA LYS A 27 -6.14 -16.26 2.83
C LYS A 27 -5.18 -15.88 1.69
N PRO A 28 -3.97 -16.47 1.59
CA PRO A 28 -3.06 -16.21 0.46
C PRO A 28 -3.74 -16.41 -0.91
N SER A 29 -4.79 -17.22 -0.96
CA SER A 29 -5.60 -17.50 -2.13
C SER A 29 -6.71 -16.48 -2.45
N HIS A 30 -7.12 -15.60 -1.52
CA HIS A 30 -8.21 -14.65 -1.76
C HIS A 30 -7.69 -13.28 -2.22
N LYS A 31 -7.82 -13.04 -3.53
CA LYS A 31 -7.43 -11.80 -4.25
C LYS A 31 -8.43 -10.63 -4.12
N ARG A 32 -9.46 -10.74 -3.27
CA ARG A 32 -10.59 -9.78 -3.26
C ARG A 32 -10.95 -9.31 -1.85
N LEU A 33 -10.59 -8.07 -1.60
CA LEU A 33 -11.20 -7.18 -0.62
C LEU A 33 -12.26 -6.39 -1.41
N ASP A 34 -13.52 -6.34 -0.94
CA ASP A 34 -14.60 -5.60 -1.59
C ASP A 34 -15.37 -4.75 -0.58
N LEU A 35 -15.82 -3.56 -1.01
CA LEU A 35 -16.65 -2.68 -0.19
C LEU A 35 -18.07 -3.24 -0.06
N PRO A 36 -18.80 -2.94 1.05
CA PRO A 36 -20.17 -3.38 1.24
C PRO A 36 -21.10 -3.11 0.05
N GLU A 37 -21.00 -1.93 -0.57
CA GLU A 37 -21.85 -1.54 -1.69
C GLU A 37 -21.53 -2.35 -2.95
N ARG A 38 -20.25 -2.65 -3.18
CA ARG A 38 -19.79 -3.47 -4.32
C ARG A 38 -20.18 -4.92 -4.12
N PHE A 39 -19.98 -5.45 -2.92
CA PHE A 39 -20.39 -6.81 -2.57
C PHE A 39 -21.90 -6.97 -2.75
N SER A 40 -22.70 -6.03 -2.24
CA SER A 40 -24.16 -6.04 -2.36
C SER A 40 -24.61 -6.05 -3.81
N ARG A 41 -24.04 -5.20 -4.66
CA ARG A 41 -24.35 -5.16 -6.10
C ARG A 41 -24.02 -6.49 -6.80
N VAL A 42 -22.89 -7.10 -6.48
CA VAL A 42 -22.48 -8.38 -7.06
C VAL A 42 -23.36 -9.53 -6.54
N LEU A 43 -23.67 -9.54 -5.25
CA LEU A 43 -24.53 -10.54 -4.63
C LEU A 43 -25.92 -10.52 -5.26
N LEU A 44 -26.53 -9.34 -5.37
CA LEU A 44 -27.87 -9.16 -5.94
C LEU A 44 -27.94 -9.42 -7.45
N SER A 45 -26.83 -9.21 -8.18
CA SER A 45 -26.79 -9.50 -9.63
C SER A 45 -26.49 -10.97 -9.96
N LYS A 46 -25.82 -11.70 -9.06
CA LYS A 46 -25.41 -13.09 -9.29
C LYS A 46 -26.27 -14.14 -8.60
N ARG A 47 -27.00 -13.76 -7.57
CA ARG A 47 -27.80 -14.68 -6.77
C ARG A 47 -29.26 -14.25 -6.80
N THR A 48 -30.12 -15.18 -7.17
CA THR A 48 -31.57 -15.04 -6.99
C THR A 48 -31.92 -15.42 -5.56
N PHE A 49 -32.70 -14.57 -4.90
CA PHE A 49 -33.21 -14.82 -3.57
C PHE A 49 -34.70 -15.17 -3.67
N SER A 50 -35.13 -16.13 -2.86
CA SER A 50 -36.54 -16.52 -2.81
C SER A 50 -37.39 -15.44 -2.12
N HIS A 51 -36.81 -14.73 -1.16
CA HIS A 51 -37.47 -13.64 -0.44
C HIS A 51 -36.56 -12.40 -0.36
N ALA A 52 -37.15 -11.22 -0.52
CA ALA A 52 -36.41 -9.95 -0.40
C ALA A 52 -35.69 -9.81 0.96
N ALA A 53 -36.32 -10.27 2.04
CA ALA A 53 -35.75 -10.24 3.40
C ALA A 53 -34.44 -11.05 3.55
N GLU A 54 -34.26 -12.13 2.77
CA GLU A 54 -33.02 -12.91 2.80
C GLU A 54 -31.86 -12.16 2.14
N ALA A 55 -32.16 -11.42 1.07
CA ALA A 55 -31.19 -10.58 0.39
C ALA A 55 -30.75 -9.41 1.28
N GLU A 56 -31.72 -8.74 1.93
CA GLU A 56 -31.46 -7.66 2.88
C GLU A 56 -30.62 -8.13 4.07
N MET A 57 -30.96 -9.28 4.66
CA MET A 57 -30.19 -9.86 5.77
C MET A 57 -28.73 -10.15 5.36
N ALA A 58 -28.50 -10.73 4.19
CA ALA A 58 -27.15 -11.05 3.72
C ALA A 58 -26.30 -9.80 3.46
N VAL A 59 -26.90 -8.76 2.89
CA VAL A 59 -26.26 -7.45 2.69
C VAL A 59 -25.90 -6.82 4.03
N GLN A 60 -26.85 -6.79 4.97
CA GLN A 60 -26.65 -6.20 6.28
C GLN A 60 -25.56 -6.92 7.08
N MET A 61 -25.58 -8.26 7.10
CA MET A 61 -24.55 -9.05 7.76
C MET A 61 -23.14 -8.78 7.23
N TYR A 62 -22.98 -8.64 5.91
CA TYR A 62 -21.68 -8.31 5.33
C TYR A 62 -21.24 -6.89 5.70
N ALA A 63 -22.15 -5.91 5.68
CA ALA A 63 -21.87 -4.53 6.05
C ALA A 63 -21.44 -4.41 7.53
N ASP A 64 -22.18 -5.05 8.44
CA ASP A 64 -21.88 -5.07 9.87
C ASP A 64 -20.52 -5.72 10.15
N PHE A 65 -20.25 -6.84 9.47
CA PHE A 65 -18.97 -7.53 9.57
C PHE A 65 -17.82 -6.66 9.05
N PHE A 66 -17.96 -6.07 7.85
CA PHE A 66 -16.96 -5.19 7.27
C PHE A 66 -16.66 -4.00 8.19
N ALA A 67 -17.70 -3.37 8.74
CA ALA A 67 -17.55 -2.26 9.68
C ALA A 67 -16.87 -2.70 10.98
N ALA A 68 -17.20 -3.87 11.52
CA ALA A 68 -16.55 -4.42 12.71
C ALA A 68 -15.06 -4.71 12.44
N ALA A 69 -14.75 -5.41 11.35
CA ALA A 69 -13.40 -5.82 11.01
C ALA A 69 -12.48 -4.63 10.72
N THR A 70 -12.93 -3.66 9.92
CA THR A 70 -12.16 -2.44 9.61
C THR A 70 -11.91 -1.61 10.86
N ARG A 71 -12.89 -1.51 11.77
CA ARG A 71 -12.73 -0.78 13.02
C ARG A 71 -11.76 -1.46 13.98
N MET A 72 -11.65 -2.78 13.95
CA MET A 72 -10.82 -3.55 14.90
C MET A 72 -9.40 -3.82 14.43
N ALA A 73 -9.14 -3.83 13.11
CA ALA A 73 -7.83 -4.17 12.56
C ALA A 73 -6.73 -3.17 12.96
N PRO A 74 -5.70 -3.59 13.73
CA PRO A 74 -4.56 -2.72 14.09
C PRO A 74 -3.53 -2.63 12.97
N ALA A 75 -3.50 -3.62 12.08
CA ALA A 75 -2.61 -3.73 10.94
C ALA A 75 -3.32 -4.40 9.76
N LEU A 76 -2.90 -4.07 8.54
CA LEU A 76 -3.33 -4.70 7.30
C LEU A 76 -2.11 -5.35 6.64
N GLU A 77 -2.07 -6.68 6.62
CA GLU A 77 -0.96 -7.46 6.07
C GLU A 77 -1.31 -7.94 4.67
N CYS A 78 -1.00 -7.15 3.65
CA CYS A 78 -1.39 -7.38 2.25
C CYS A 78 -0.23 -7.85 1.36
N ALA A 79 0.93 -8.19 1.93
CA ALA A 79 2.12 -8.64 1.21
C ALA A 79 1.88 -9.81 0.24
N GLY A 80 2.54 -9.79 -0.93
CA GLY A 80 2.70 -10.95 -1.82
C GLY A 80 1.41 -11.49 -2.45
N ARG A 81 0.37 -10.67 -2.60
CA ARG A 81 -0.96 -11.11 -3.07
C ARG A 81 -1.22 -10.83 -4.54
N SER A 82 -0.19 -10.39 -5.27
CA SER A 82 -0.30 -9.94 -6.66
C SER A 82 -1.37 -8.86 -6.84
N TRP A 83 -1.51 -7.97 -5.86
CA TRP A 83 -2.45 -6.85 -5.95
C TRP A 83 -1.99 -5.85 -6.99
N GLY A 84 -2.91 -5.48 -7.88
CA GLY A 84 -2.70 -4.39 -8.83
C GLY A 84 -3.57 -3.18 -8.50
N VAL A 85 -3.75 -2.33 -9.50
CA VAL A 85 -4.53 -1.08 -9.40
C VAL A 85 -5.94 -1.30 -8.87
N ALA A 86 -6.64 -2.35 -9.33
CA ALA A 86 -8.03 -2.60 -8.93
C ALA A 86 -8.17 -2.82 -7.41
N GLN A 87 -7.29 -3.62 -6.82
CA GLN A 87 -7.23 -3.83 -5.38
C GLN A 87 -6.84 -2.54 -4.64
N MET A 88 -5.91 -1.76 -5.20
CA MET A 88 -5.55 -0.48 -4.59
C MET A 88 -6.69 0.54 -4.57
N ARG A 89 -7.59 0.55 -5.56
CA ARG A 89 -8.79 1.41 -5.52
C ARG A 89 -9.67 1.03 -4.33
N VAL A 90 -9.91 -0.26 -4.12
CA VAL A 90 -10.70 -0.72 -2.97
C VAL A 90 -9.99 -0.39 -1.66
N LEU A 91 -8.69 -0.64 -1.56
CA LEU A 91 -7.91 -0.34 -0.36
C LEU A 91 -7.94 1.17 -0.03
N ALA A 92 -7.81 2.02 -1.05
CA ALA A 92 -7.84 3.48 -0.88
C ALA A 92 -9.20 4.00 -0.38
N GLU A 93 -10.29 3.32 -0.73
CA GLU A 93 -11.64 3.60 -0.23
C GLU A 93 -11.84 3.02 1.19
N LEU A 94 -11.17 1.90 1.53
CA LEU A 94 -11.27 1.22 2.81
C LEU A 94 -10.46 1.85 3.95
N LEU A 95 -9.26 2.37 3.65
CA LEU A 95 -8.34 2.90 4.66
C LEU A 95 -8.95 3.97 5.60
N PRO A 96 -9.81 4.91 5.14
CA PRO A 96 -10.53 5.84 6.01
C PRO A 96 -11.41 5.19 7.08
N HIS A 97 -11.93 3.98 6.84
CA HIS A 97 -12.76 3.23 7.79
C HIS A 97 -11.92 2.46 8.82
N CYS A 98 -10.62 2.30 8.57
CA CYS A 98 -9.70 1.58 9.42
C CYS A 98 -9.11 2.45 10.53
N VAL A 99 -9.98 2.96 11.41
CA VAL A 99 -9.64 3.98 12.42
C VAL A 99 -8.57 3.54 13.43
N ARG A 100 -8.45 2.23 13.70
CA ARG A 100 -7.43 1.65 14.59
C ARG A 100 -6.18 1.17 13.85
N CYS A 101 -6.21 1.12 12.53
CA CYS A 101 -5.09 0.62 11.75
C CYS A 101 -3.92 1.60 11.80
N ARG A 102 -2.73 1.09 12.12
CA ARG A 102 -1.48 1.87 12.23
C ARG A 102 -0.39 1.35 11.32
N ALA A 103 -0.50 0.12 10.84
CA ALA A 103 0.49 -0.54 9.99
C ALA A 103 -0.16 -1.10 8.73
N LEU A 104 0.46 -0.86 7.57
CA LEU A 104 0.03 -1.39 6.28
C LEU A 104 1.23 -2.01 5.59
N ASP A 105 1.14 -3.29 5.26
CA ASP A 105 2.15 -4.01 4.47
C ASP A 105 1.60 -4.33 3.09
N LEU A 106 2.21 -3.73 2.06
CA LEU A 106 1.89 -3.94 0.64
C LEU A 106 3.05 -4.57 -0.12
N SER A 107 4.08 -5.07 0.59
CA SER A 107 5.30 -5.57 -0.04
C SER A 107 5.03 -6.68 -1.07
N GLY A 108 5.81 -6.72 -2.15
CA GLY A 108 5.67 -7.75 -3.19
C GLY A 108 4.36 -7.71 -3.99
N ASN A 109 3.68 -6.56 -4.06
CA ASN A 109 2.51 -6.35 -4.93
C ASN A 109 2.85 -5.41 -6.09
N PRO A 110 2.56 -5.76 -7.36
CA PRO A 110 2.89 -4.93 -8.52
C PRO A 110 1.95 -3.72 -8.67
N LEU A 111 2.16 -2.69 -7.84
CA LEU A 111 1.30 -1.50 -7.79
C LEU A 111 1.55 -0.55 -8.96
N GLY A 112 2.83 -0.36 -9.33
CA GLY A 112 3.24 0.60 -10.35
C GLY A 112 2.89 2.05 -10.00
N ALA A 113 2.99 2.94 -10.99
CA ALA A 113 2.71 4.37 -10.82
C ALA A 113 1.25 4.66 -10.44
N GLU A 114 0.27 4.03 -11.10
CA GLU A 114 -1.16 4.26 -10.82
C GLU A 114 -1.54 3.76 -9.42
N GLY A 115 -1.09 2.57 -9.03
CA GLY A 115 -1.30 2.05 -7.67
C GLY A 115 -0.61 2.92 -6.60
N GLY A 116 0.57 3.44 -6.91
CA GLY A 116 1.29 4.40 -6.08
C GLY A 116 0.54 5.71 -5.86
N ALA A 117 0.01 6.30 -6.93
CA ALA A 117 -0.78 7.53 -6.84
C ALA A 117 -2.05 7.34 -6.00
N LEU A 118 -2.71 6.18 -6.12
CA LEU A 118 -3.86 5.82 -5.27
C LEU A 118 -3.46 5.68 -3.79
N LEU A 119 -2.33 5.02 -3.53
CA LEU A 119 -1.80 4.87 -2.18
C LEU A 119 -1.49 6.22 -1.54
N VAL A 120 -0.76 7.09 -2.24
CA VAL A 120 -0.43 8.45 -1.77
C VAL A 120 -1.69 9.23 -1.44
N ARG A 121 -2.69 9.25 -2.34
CA ARG A 121 -3.97 9.94 -2.11
C ARG A 121 -4.69 9.39 -0.89
N ALA A 122 -4.74 8.07 -0.71
CA ALA A 122 -5.39 7.45 0.44
C ALA A 122 -4.67 7.77 1.75
N LEU A 123 -3.33 7.72 1.73
CA LEU A 123 -2.48 8.05 2.86
C LEU A 123 -2.30 9.55 3.08
N ALA A 124 -2.85 10.43 2.24
CA ALA A 124 -2.90 11.87 2.49
C ALA A 124 -4.17 12.29 3.27
N LYS A 125 -5.26 11.53 3.14
CA LYS A 125 -6.56 11.81 3.80
C LYS A 125 -6.42 11.88 5.34
N PRO A 126 -6.86 12.95 6.02
CA PRO A 126 -6.70 13.11 7.47
C PRO A 126 -7.27 11.96 8.32
N THR A 127 -8.29 11.26 7.82
CA THR A 127 -8.93 10.11 8.47
C THR A 127 -8.08 8.85 8.49
N CYS A 128 -7.03 8.77 7.66
CA CYS A 128 -6.18 7.61 7.58
C CYS A 128 -5.15 7.60 8.73
N GLY A 129 -5.21 6.57 9.58
CA GLY A 129 -4.38 6.45 10.78
C GLY A 129 -3.01 5.78 10.58
N ILE A 130 -2.63 5.43 9.35
CA ILE A 130 -1.40 4.68 9.08
C ILE A 130 -0.17 5.50 9.48
N THR A 131 0.73 4.84 10.21
CA THR A 131 2.02 5.40 10.68
C THR A 131 3.22 4.54 10.28
N ARG A 132 3.00 3.27 9.93
CA ARG A 132 4.00 2.33 9.44
C ARG A 132 3.55 1.77 8.09
N LEU A 133 4.41 1.85 7.10
CA LEU A 133 4.12 1.42 5.74
C LEU A 133 5.25 0.53 5.22
N ASP A 134 4.92 -0.61 4.63
CA ASP A 134 5.86 -1.41 3.85
C ASP A 134 5.40 -1.45 2.39
N VAL A 135 6.27 -1.01 1.48
CA VAL A 135 6.05 -0.99 0.04
C VAL A 135 7.27 -1.55 -0.71
N ARG A 136 8.05 -2.43 -0.09
CA ARG A 136 9.17 -3.10 -0.77
C ARG A 136 8.67 -3.89 -1.98
N HIS A 137 9.45 -3.90 -3.06
CA HIS A 137 9.16 -4.64 -4.29
C HIS A 137 7.74 -4.37 -4.88
N THR A 138 7.28 -3.12 -4.82
CA THR A 138 5.96 -2.73 -5.33
C THR A 138 5.97 -2.06 -6.71
N GLY A 139 7.16 -1.82 -7.26
CA GLY A 139 7.34 -1.08 -8.52
C GLY A 139 6.91 0.39 -8.44
N LEU A 140 6.92 0.98 -7.24
CA LEU A 140 6.61 2.40 -7.07
C LEU A 140 7.72 3.27 -7.67
N PRO A 141 7.35 4.26 -8.50
CA PRO A 141 8.33 5.18 -9.07
C PRO A 141 8.77 6.23 -8.05
N ALA A 142 9.88 6.91 -8.35
CA ALA A 142 10.56 7.87 -7.47
C ALA A 142 9.63 8.98 -6.95
N GLU A 143 8.76 9.52 -7.82
CA GLU A 143 7.80 10.56 -7.50
C GLU A 143 6.75 10.11 -6.47
N CYS A 144 6.31 8.85 -6.54
CA CYS A 144 5.39 8.29 -5.57
C CYS A 144 6.06 8.14 -4.20
N VAL A 145 7.30 7.64 -4.19
CA VAL A 145 8.08 7.50 -2.96
C VAL A 145 8.33 8.86 -2.30
N ARG A 146 8.67 9.89 -3.08
CA ARG A 146 8.79 11.26 -2.58
C ARG A 146 7.50 11.72 -1.90
N ALA A 147 6.36 11.60 -2.58
CA ALA A 147 5.08 12.01 -2.02
C ALA A 147 4.72 11.22 -0.75
N LEU A 148 5.12 9.95 -0.63
CA LEU A 148 4.96 9.17 0.61
C LEU A 148 5.83 9.73 1.75
N LEU A 149 7.06 10.14 1.47
CA LEU A 149 7.98 10.69 2.48
C LEU A 149 7.49 12.03 3.06
N GLU A 150 6.71 12.80 2.30
CA GLU A 150 6.12 14.07 2.75
C GLU A 150 4.94 13.89 3.74
N ILE A 151 4.40 12.67 3.87
CA ILE A 151 3.26 12.39 4.74
C ILE A 151 3.73 12.40 6.20
N ARG A 152 3.57 13.54 6.87
CA ARG A 152 4.08 13.83 8.24
C ARG A 152 3.72 12.79 9.31
N ARG A 153 2.58 12.13 9.19
CA ARG A 153 2.14 11.11 10.17
C ARG A 153 2.83 9.76 10.01
N LEU A 154 3.43 9.49 8.84
CA LEU A 154 4.24 8.31 8.67
C LEU A 154 5.47 8.46 9.57
N LYS A 155 5.61 7.50 10.49
CA LYS A 155 6.74 7.40 11.40
C LYS A 155 7.80 6.45 10.86
N SER A 156 7.37 5.47 10.06
CA SER A 156 8.26 4.47 9.47
C SER A 156 7.78 4.09 8.07
N ILE A 157 8.70 3.97 7.14
CA ILE A 157 8.45 3.41 5.81
C ILE A 157 9.56 2.42 5.44
N ALA A 158 9.17 1.23 4.98
CA ALA A 158 10.08 0.25 4.41
C ALA A 158 10.02 0.34 2.88
N LEU A 159 11.19 0.51 2.26
CA LEU A 159 11.36 0.73 0.83
C LEU A 159 12.42 -0.24 0.29
N ALA A 160 12.27 -0.65 -0.97
CA ALA A 160 13.38 -1.24 -1.69
C ALA A 160 14.49 -0.18 -1.86
N PRO A 161 15.76 -0.51 -1.64
CA PRO A 161 16.85 0.47 -1.71
C PRO A 161 16.91 1.26 -3.03
N LEU A 162 16.64 0.61 -4.17
CA LEU A 162 16.61 1.24 -5.48
C LEU A 162 15.52 2.32 -5.60
N ASN A 163 14.37 2.13 -4.94
CA ASN A 163 13.29 3.11 -4.91
C ASN A 163 13.72 4.40 -4.20
N LEU A 164 14.48 4.26 -3.10
CA LEU A 164 15.02 5.39 -2.37
C LEU A 164 16.12 6.10 -3.16
N TYR A 165 16.97 5.36 -3.88
CA TYR A 165 18.03 5.93 -4.70
C TYR A 165 17.46 6.79 -5.84
N GLY A 166 16.47 6.26 -6.59
CA GLY A 166 15.77 7.04 -7.61
C GLY A 166 15.03 8.25 -7.04
N ALA A 167 14.36 8.09 -5.89
CA ALA A 167 13.71 9.21 -5.19
C ALA A 167 14.71 10.27 -4.72
N ARG A 168 15.88 9.85 -4.21
CA ARG A 168 16.96 10.75 -3.78
C ARG A 168 17.62 11.47 -4.95
N GLN A 169 17.78 10.85 -6.11
CA GLN A 169 18.27 11.55 -7.30
C GLN A 169 17.27 12.63 -7.75
N ALA A 170 15.97 12.31 -7.75
CA ALA A 170 14.92 13.28 -8.04
C ALA A 170 14.88 14.41 -6.98
N LEU A 171 15.04 14.07 -5.71
CA LEU A 171 15.07 15.00 -4.57
C LEU A 171 16.37 15.79 -4.45
N ALA A 172 17.52 15.26 -4.87
CA ALA A 172 18.82 15.94 -4.79
C ALA A 172 18.87 17.20 -5.66
N LEU A 173 18.00 17.29 -6.67
CA LEU A 173 17.76 18.51 -7.44
C LEU A 173 17.01 19.58 -6.63
N GLU A 174 16.13 19.18 -5.71
CA GLU A 174 15.34 20.08 -4.85
C GLU A 174 16.01 20.36 -3.48
N VAL A 175 16.86 19.46 -2.96
CA VAL A 175 17.63 19.65 -1.71
C VAL A 175 18.64 20.80 -1.81
N LEU A 176 19.06 21.16 -3.02
CA LEU A 176 19.81 22.39 -3.29
C LEU A 176 19.02 23.67 -2.92
N GLU A 177 17.69 23.58 -2.68
CA GLU A 177 16.81 24.69 -2.33
C GLU A 177 16.43 24.75 -0.83
N GLY A 178 17.01 23.91 0.02
CA GLY A 178 16.94 24.06 1.49
C GLY A 178 15.60 23.72 2.15
N GLN A 179 14.71 23.00 1.48
CA GLN A 179 13.41 22.59 2.02
C GLN A 179 13.29 21.07 2.15
N MET A 180 13.67 20.48 3.29
CA MET A 180 13.26 19.11 3.60
C MET A 180 12.57 19.06 4.98
N PRO A 181 11.22 19.03 5.03
CA PRO A 181 10.50 18.84 6.28
C PRO A 181 10.51 17.36 6.71
N HIS A 182 10.30 17.13 8.02
CA HIS A 182 10.08 15.86 8.74
C HIS A 182 10.23 14.55 7.92
N GLN A 183 11.28 13.76 8.19
CA GLN A 183 11.49 12.47 7.55
C GLN A 183 10.99 11.29 8.41
N PRO A 184 10.19 10.37 7.85
CA PRO A 184 9.91 9.09 8.53
C PRO A 184 11.20 8.28 8.68
N ARG A 185 11.26 7.40 9.69
CA ARG A 185 12.33 6.41 9.80
C ARG A 185 12.29 5.50 8.56
N LEU A 186 13.42 5.42 7.87
CA LEU A 186 13.59 4.52 6.73
C LEU A 186 14.05 3.15 7.22
N VAL A 187 13.40 2.09 6.73
CA VAL A 187 13.84 0.70 6.94
C VAL A 187 14.22 0.16 5.56
N LEU A 188 15.49 -0.19 5.41
CA LEU A 188 16.04 -0.70 4.16
C LEU A 188 16.60 -2.08 4.43
N GLU A 189 16.12 -3.06 3.68
CA GLU A 189 16.61 -4.44 3.72
C GLU A 189 16.83 -4.87 2.27
N PRO A 190 18.02 -4.62 1.71
CA PRO A 190 18.35 -5.03 0.35
C PRO A 190 18.33 -6.56 0.24
N ASP A 191 17.71 -7.08 -0.81
CA ASP A 191 18.03 -8.44 -1.23
C ASP A 191 19.40 -8.50 -1.95
N ALA A 192 19.93 -9.71 -2.19
CA ALA A 192 21.25 -9.88 -2.80
C ALA A 192 21.35 -9.31 -4.23
N SER A 193 20.23 -9.25 -4.97
CA SER A 193 20.18 -8.69 -6.32
C SER A 193 20.14 -7.16 -6.25
N GLU A 194 19.35 -6.62 -5.33
CA GLU A 194 19.30 -5.18 -5.04
C GLU A 194 20.64 -4.66 -4.55
N GLN A 195 21.33 -5.39 -3.66
CA GLN A 195 22.65 -4.99 -3.17
C GLN A 195 23.66 -4.87 -4.33
N ARG A 196 23.67 -5.83 -5.26
CA ARG A 196 24.54 -5.75 -6.45
C ARG A 196 24.22 -4.54 -7.33
N ALA A 197 22.94 -4.23 -7.50
CA ALA A 197 22.52 -3.06 -8.27
C ALA A 197 22.93 -1.75 -7.58
N LEU A 198 22.84 -1.67 -6.25
CA LEU A 198 23.32 -0.53 -5.47
C LEU A 198 24.83 -0.36 -5.61
N ASP A 199 25.60 -1.45 -5.55
CA ASP A 199 27.06 -1.40 -5.68
C ASP A 199 27.48 -0.82 -7.04
N VAL A 200 26.80 -1.23 -8.12
CA VAL A 200 27.01 -0.68 -9.48
C VAL A 200 26.66 0.81 -9.53
N LEU A 201 25.51 1.19 -8.97
CA LEU A 201 25.06 2.59 -8.96
C LEU A 201 25.99 3.48 -8.14
N ASP A 202 26.50 3.01 -7.00
CA ASP A 202 27.47 3.73 -6.17
C ASP A 202 28.80 3.92 -6.91
N ASP A 203 29.24 2.93 -7.70
CA ASP A 203 30.43 3.07 -8.56
C ASP A 203 30.21 4.10 -9.69
N GLU A 204 29.06 4.08 -10.35
CA GLU A 204 28.70 5.09 -11.34
C GLU A 204 28.66 6.49 -10.73
N LEU A 205 28.03 6.63 -9.56
CA LEU A 205 27.87 7.93 -8.89
C LEU A 205 29.22 8.46 -8.37
N ARG A 206 30.12 7.60 -7.88
CA ARG A 206 31.52 7.93 -7.61
C ARG A 206 32.23 8.45 -8.87
N GLY A 207 32.02 7.79 -10.01
CA GLY A 207 32.55 8.20 -11.31
C GLY A 207 32.08 9.60 -11.73
N VAL A 208 30.76 9.85 -11.65
CA VAL A 208 30.14 11.14 -11.98
C VAL A 208 30.65 12.25 -11.05
N GLN A 209 30.69 12.01 -9.74
CA GLN A 209 31.21 12.99 -8.78
C GLN A 209 32.68 13.32 -9.04
N LYS A 210 33.50 12.32 -9.39
CA LYS A 210 34.92 12.53 -9.75
C LYS A 210 35.04 13.37 -11.02
N ALA A 211 34.21 13.11 -12.04
CA ALA A 211 34.19 13.89 -13.28
C ALA A 211 33.76 15.34 -13.05
N LEU A 212 32.74 15.58 -12.22
CA LEU A 212 32.29 16.92 -11.83
C LEU A 212 33.40 17.69 -11.09
N LYS A 213 34.06 17.05 -10.12
CA LYS A 213 35.20 17.66 -9.40
C LYS A 213 36.36 17.99 -10.34
N ALA A 214 36.70 17.09 -11.26
CA ALA A 214 37.76 17.32 -12.25
C ALA A 214 37.43 18.50 -13.19
N ARG A 215 36.17 18.60 -13.64
CA ARG A 215 35.69 19.69 -14.49
C ARG A 215 35.69 21.03 -13.76
N HIS A 216 35.33 21.05 -12.49
CA HIS A 216 35.37 22.26 -11.64
C HIS A 216 36.81 22.70 -11.36
N ALA A 217 37.72 21.77 -11.07
CA ALA A 217 39.15 22.06 -10.93
C ALA A 217 39.77 22.58 -12.23
N HIS A 218 39.39 22.03 -13.38
CA HIS A 218 39.82 22.52 -14.69
C HIS A 218 39.29 23.94 -14.96
N GLN A 219 38.04 24.25 -14.62
CA GLN A 219 37.49 25.61 -14.74
C GLN A 219 38.20 26.62 -13.84
N LEU A 220 38.46 26.29 -12.57
CA LEU A 220 39.19 27.16 -11.65
C LEU A 220 40.65 27.37 -12.07
N GLY A 221 41.31 26.32 -12.58
CA GLY A 221 42.65 26.40 -13.15
C GLY A 221 42.70 27.24 -14.42
N TRP A 222 41.67 27.17 -15.27
CA TRP A 222 41.56 28.01 -16.47
C TRP A 222 41.33 29.49 -16.16
N VAL A 223 40.58 29.81 -15.11
CA VAL A 223 40.33 31.19 -14.68
C VAL A 223 41.60 31.80 -14.04
N ALA A 224 42.35 31.01 -13.26
CA ALA A 224 43.62 31.46 -12.68
C ALA A 224 44.69 31.75 -13.74
N ASN A 225 44.70 31.02 -14.86
CA ASN A 225 45.68 31.18 -15.94
C ASN A 225 45.34 32.29 -16.96
N ARG A 226 44.21 33.00 -16.79
CA ARG A 226 43.81 34.15 -17.63
C ARG A 226 43.95 35.50 -16.94
N GLN A 227 44.44 35.54 -15.70
CA GLN A 227 44.70 36.77 -14.95
C GLN A 227 46.18 37.20 -14.95
N PHE A 228 47.00 36.65 -15.85
CA PHE A 228 48.35 37.13 -16.15
C PHE A 228 48.48 37.48 -17.62
#